data_AF-A0A2V8QT83-F1
#
_entry.id   AF-A0A2V8QT83-F1
#
_cell.length_a   1.000
_cell.length_b   1.000
_cell.length_c   1.000
_cell.angle_alpha   90.00
_cell.angle_beta   90.00
_cell.angle_gamma   90.00
#
_symmetry.space_group_name_H-M   'P 1'
#
loop_
_entity.id
_entity.type
_entity.pdbx_description
1 polymer ?
#
loop_
_entity_poly.entity_id
_entity_poly.type
_entity_poly.pdbx_seq_one_letter_code
_entity_poly.pdbx_strand_id
1 'polypeptide(L)'
;MSRSATLSELWAGVLIGPVAALTQLEINYALVLWACSHSRSWPLHLVSLLLLGFTVFAGFLAYKNWRRLADLAAEDSGDTLSRSRFMAAVGTLISAYMALVIAAQWVPVFIYGPCQR
;
A
#
# COMPACT_ATOMS: atom_id res chain seq x y z
N MET A 1 26.69 7.07 4.23
CA MET A 1 26.11 7.29 2.87
C MET A 1 24.70 7.86 3.04
N SER A 2 24.61 9.19 3.16
CA SER A 2 23.37 9.95 3.30
C SER A 2 22.67 9.96 1.94
N ARG A 3 21.60 9.18 1.78
CA ARG A 3 20.70 9.29 0.62
C ARG A 3 19.55 10.19 1.05
N SER A 4 19.55 11.43 0.57
CA SER A 4 18.34 12.25 0.51
C SER A 4 17.25 11.45 -0.21
N ALA A 5 16.09 11.29 0.44
CA ALA A 5 14.95 10.63 -0.20
C ALA A 5 14.61 11.41 -1.47
N THR A 6 14.61 10.72 -2.61
CA THR A 6 14.30 11.36 -3.89
C THR A 6 12.81 11.71 -3.94
N LEU A 7 12.43 12.75 -4.69
CA LEU A 7 11.03 13.13 -4.88
C LEU A 7 10.16 11.93 -5.30
N SER A 8 10.71 11.04 -6.12
CA SER A 8 10.07 9.79 -6.55
C SER A 8 9.78 8.83 -5.40
N GLU A 9 10.65 8.73 -4.40
CA GLU A 9 10.43 7.86 -3.23
C GLU A 9 9.29 8.38 -2.34
N LEU A 10 9.18 9.70 -2.19
CA LEU A 10 8.09 10.33 -1.43
C LEU A 10 6.73 10.10 -2.11
N TRP A 11 6.67 10.29 -3.43
CA TRP A 11 5.45 10.02 -4.20
C TRP A 11 5.10 8.53 -4.25
N ALA A 12 6.10 7.65 -4.33
CA ALA A 12 5.90 6.21 -4.25
C ALA A 12 5.20 5.83 -2.94
N GLY A 13 5.62 6.39 -1.80
CA GLY A 13 4.97 6.15 -0.51
C GLY A 13 3.51 6.63 -0.43
N VAL A 14 3.13 7.63 -1.24
CA VAL A 14 1.75 8.15 -1.29
C VAL A 14 0.88 7.35 -2.26
N LEU A 15 1.41 6.99 -3.42
CA LEU A 15 0.62 6.42 -4.53
C LEU A 15 0.60 4.88 -4.55
N ILE A 16 1.60 4.20 -4.00
CA ILE A 16 1.66 2.73 -4.04
C ILE A 16 0.44 2.10 -3.35
N GLY A 17 0.05 2.59 -2.17
CA GLY A 17 -1.10 2.03 -1.43
C GLY A 17 -2.42 2.11 -2.21
N PRO A 18 -2.84 3.31 -2.67
CA PRO A 18 -4.06 3.45 -3.48
C PRO A 18 -4.03 2.65 -4.77
N VAL A 19 -2.89 2.64 -5.48
CA VAL A 19 -2.75 1.86 -6.73
C VAL A 19 -2.85 0.36 -6.45
N ALA A 20 -2.25 -0.13 -5.37
CA ALA A 20 -2.34 -1.54 -4.98
C ALA A 20 -3.77 -1.92 -4.60
N ALA A 21 -4.49 -1.09 -3.85
CA ALA A 21 -5.89 -1.34 -3.48
C ALA A 21 -6.82 -1.38 -4.70
N LEU A 22 -6.66 -0.46 -5.65
CA LEU A 22 -7.42 -0.47 -6.90
C LEU A 22 -7.06 -1.69 -7.75
N THR A 23 -5.77 -2.01 -7.85
CA THR A 23 -5.31 -3.18 -8.62
C THR A 23 -5.87 -4.47 -8.04
N GLN A 24 -5.92 -4.61 -6.72
CA GLN A 24 -6.53 -5.77 -6.07
C GLN A 24 -8.00 -5.90 -6.44
N LEU A 25 -8.73 -4.79 -6.38
CA LEU A 25 -10.14 -4.76 -6.72
C LEU A 25 -10.35 -5.21 -8.16
N GLU A 26 -9.70 -4.56 -9.12
CA GLU A 26 -9.83 -4.86 -10.55
C GLU A 26 -9.47 -6.32 -10.87
N ILE A 27 -8.33 -6.81 -10.34
CA ILE A 27 -7.91 -8.19 -10.56
C ILE A 27 -8.92 -9.16 -9.95
N ASN A 28 -9.37 -8.96 -8.72
CA ASN A 28 -10.32 -9.87 -8.08
C ASN A 28 -11.67 -9.88 -8.82
N TYR A 29 -12.13 -8.74 -9.33
CA TYR A 29 -13.33 -8.64 -10.15
C TYR A 29 -13.20 -9.39 -11.48
N ALA A 30 -12.08 -9.26 -12.17
CA ALA A 30 -11.84 -10.02 -13.40
C ALA A 30 -11.70 -11.53 -13.13
N LEU A 31 -11.07 -11.88 -12.01
CA LEU A 31 -10.67 -13.25 -11.71
C LEU A 31 -11.79 -14.09 -11.08
N VAL A 32 -12.85 -13.46 -10.55
CA VAL A 32 -13.98 -14.18 -9.95
C VAL A 32 -14.68 -15.12 -10.93
N LEU A 33 -14.81 -14.73 -12.21
CA LEU A 33 -15.42 -15.57 -13.26
C LEU A 33 -14.59 -16.83 -13.52
N TRP A 34 -13.27 -16.69 -13.54
CA TRP A 34 -12.34 -17.80 -13.68
C TRP A 34 -12.35 -18.70 -12.43
N ALA A 35 -12.35 -18.09 -11.24
CA ALA A 35 -12.38 -18.80 -9.96
C ALA A 35 -13.66 -19.64 -9.82
N CYS A 36 -14.78 -19.13 -10.32
CA CYS A 36 -16.05 -19.84 -10.35
C CYS A 36 -16.01 -21.04 -11.30
N SER A 37 -15.51 -20.89 -12.53
CA SER A 37 -15.45 -22.00 -13.49
C SER A 37 -14.51 -23.12 -13.06
N HIS A 38 -13.46 -22.80 -12.29
CA HIS A 38 -12.48 -23.78 -11.80
C HIS A 38 -12.77 -24.24 -10.36
N SER A 39 -13.81 -23.71 -9.71
CA SER A 39 -14.14 -23.97 -8.29
C SER A 39 -12.95 -23.76 -7.34
N ARG A 40 -12.12 -22.75 -7.59
CA ARG A 40 -10.87 -22.47 -6.85
C ARG A 40 -10.77 -20.99 -6.49
N SER A 41 -10.82 -20.67 -5.20
CA SER A 41 -10.66 -19.30 -4.68
C SER A 41 -9.21 -18.91 -4.38
N TRP A 42 -8.27 -19.86 -4.41
CA TRP A 42 -6.85 -19.65 -4.08
C TRP A 42 -6.23 -18.41 -4.73
N PRO A 43 -6.42 -18.12 -6.04
CA PRO A 43 -5.72 -16.98 -6.64
C PRO A 43 -6.24 -15.64 -6.15
N LEU A 44 -7.50 -15.54 -5.70
CA LEU A 44 -8.05 -14.35 -5.05
C LEU A 44 -7.31 -14.06 -3.73
N HIS A 45 -6.97 -15.10 -2.96
CA HIS A 45 -6.15 -14.96 -1.75
C HIS A 45 -4.72 -14.56 -2.09
N LEU A 46 -4.12 -15.16 -3.13
CA LEU A 46 -2.76 -14.85 -3.55
C LEU A 46 -2.61 -13.37 -3.95
N VAL A 47 -3.52 -12.87 -4.79
CA VAL A 47 -3.51 -11.46 -5.23
C VAL A 47 -3.63 -10.51 -4.04
N SER A 48 -4.59 -10.79 -3.15
CA SER A 48 -4.82 -9.96 -1.97
C SER A 48 -3.61 -9.97 -1.03
N LEU A 49 -2.98 -11.13 -0.81
CA LEU A 49 -1.79 -11.27 0.03
C LEU A 49 -0.59 -10.52 -0.54
N LEU A 50 -0.35 -10.64 -1.85
CA LEU A 50 0.78 -9.97 -2.52
C LEU A 50 0.63 -8.45 -2.47
N LEU A 51 -0.56 -7.92 -2.77
CA LEU A 51 -0.81 -6.48 -2.80
C LEU A 51 -0.87 -5.87 -1.39
N LEU A 52 -1.39 -6.61 -0.40
CA LEU A 52 -1.28 -6.22 1.01
C LEU A 52 0.18 -6.14 1.44
N GLY A 53 0.96 -7.18 1.15
CA GLY A 53 2.40 -7.22 1.48
C GLY A 53 3.17 -6.07 0.84
N PHE A 54 2.90 -5.78 -0.44
CA PHE A 54 3.51 -4.67 -1.16
C PHE A 54 3.17 -3.30 -0.53
N THR A 55 1.90 -3.10 -0.16
CA THR A 55 1.42 -1.87 0.48
C THR A 55 2.04 -1.67 1.85
N VAL A 56 2.10 -2.73 2.67
CA VAL A 56 2.74 -2.70 3.99
C VAL A 56 4.23 -2.42 3.86
N PHE A 57 4.91 -3.05 2.89
CA PHE A 57 6.33 -2.81 2.64
C PHE A 57 6.60 -1.36 2.23
N ALA A 58 5.80 -0.81 1.31
CA ALA A 58 5.91 0.59 0.90
C ALA A 58 5.67 1.56 2.07
N GLY A 59 4.63 1.31 2.87
CA GLY A 59 4.35 2.08 4.08
C GLY A 59 5.48 2.01 5.11
N PHE A 60 6.09 0.83 5.30
CA PHE A 60 7.23 0.66 6.19
C PHE A 60 8.47 1.44 5.71
N LEU A 61 8.74 1.46 4.40
CA LEU A 61 9.80 2.28 3.81
C LEU A 61 9.54 3.78 4.02
N ALA A 62 8.29 4.23 3.79
CA ALA A 62 7.88 5.61 4.04
C ALA A 62 8.04 6.00 5.52
N TYR A 63 7.65 5.12 6.44
CA TYR A 63 7.81 5.32 7.89
C TYR A 63 9.28 5.43 8.29
N LYS A 64 10.13 4.54 7.77
CA LYS A 64 11.58 4.59 8.04
C LYS A 64 12.19 5.90 7.53
N ASN A 65 11.77 6.37 6.36
CA ASN A 65 12.21 7.65 5.81
C ASN A 65 11.71 8.82 6.67
N TRP A 66 10.44 8.80 7.09
CA TRP A 66 9.89 9.82 7.97
C TRP A 66 10.66 9.94 9.30
N ARG A 67 11.00 8.81 9.93
CA ARG A 67 11.83 8.80 11.15
C ARG A 67 13.20 9.42 10.94
N ARG A 68 13.89 9.06 9.86
CA ARG A 68 15.21 9.63 9.51
C ARG A 68 15.15 11.13 9.25
N LEU A 69 14.10 11.59 8.56
CA LEU A 69 13.87 13.00 8.28
C LEU A 69 13.48 13.80 9.54
N ALA A 70 12.85 13.15 10.52
CA ALA A 70 12.54 13.77 11.81
C ALA A 70 13.80 14.07 12.63
N ASP A 71 14.79 13.18 12.60
CA ASP A 71 16.07 13.37 13.29
C ASP A 71 16.87 14.54 12.68
N LEU A 72 16.89 14.67 11.35
CA LEU A 72 17.63 15.72 10.63
C LEU A 72 17.02 17.14 10.78
N ALA A 73 15.71 17.24 10.95
CA ALA A 73 15.03 18.53 11.05
C ALA A 73 15.14 19.19 12.43
N ALA A 74 15.73 18.52 13.41
CA ALA A 74 16.17 19.17 14.64
C ALA A 74 17.40 20.07 14.40
N GLU A 75 18.16 19.81 13.33
CA GLU A 75 19.42 20.51 13.02
C GLU A 75 19.29 21.55 11.90
N ASP A 76 18.34 21.38 10.97
CA ASP A 76 18.19 22.24 9.79
C ASP A 76 16.73 22.65 9.55
N SER A 77 16.49 23.95 9.34
CA SER A 77 15.14 24.56 9.22
C SER A 77 14.73 24.92 7.80
N GLY A 78 15.39 24.35 6.78
CA GLY A 78 15.08 24.59 5.37
C GLY A 78 13.68 24.12 4.92
N ASP A 79 13.06 24.89 4.01
CA ASP A 79 11.71 24.66 3.48
C ASP A 79 11.52 23.28 2.81
N THR A 80 12.53 22.79 2.09
CA THR A 80 12.49 21.50 1.38
C THR A 80 12.45 20.28 2.31
N LEU A 81 13.08 20.38 3.49
CA LEU A 81 13.11 19.32 4.50
C LEU A 81 11.73 19.20 5.17
N SER A 82 11.08 20.33 5.44
CA SER A 82 9.73 20.39 6.02
C SER A 82 8.70 19.71 5.11
N ARG A 83 8.74 19.99 3.80
CA ARG A 83 7.87 19.37 2.79
C ARG A 83 8.10 17.86 2.67
N SER A 84 9.36 17.44 2.67
CA SER A 84 9.71 16.02 2.59
C SER A 84 9.22 15.24 3.81
N ARG A 85 9.28 15.83 5.01
CA ARG A 85 8.70 15.25 6.24
C ARG A 85 7.19 15.11 6.15
N PHE A 86 6.49 16.14 5.70
CA PHE A 86 5.04 16.11 5.52
C PHE A 86 4.63 15.01 4.55
N MET A 87 5.27 14.94 3.38
CA MET A 87 5.00 13.90 2.39
C MET A 87 5.29 12.49 2.92
N ALA A 88 6.37 12.29 3.67
CA ALA A 88 6.68 10.99 4.27
C ALA A 88 5.66 10.57 5.35
N ALA A 89 5.19 11.51 6.18
CA ALA A 89 4.16 11.25 7.18
C ALA A 89 2.81 10.90 6.51
N VAL A 90 2.40 11.69 5.52
CA VAL A 90 1.17 11.47 4.75
C VAL A 90 1.24 10.14 3.99
N GLY A 91 2.34 9.84 3.32
CA GLY A 91 2.54 8.55 2.65
C GLY A 91 2.45 7.36 3.60
N THR A 92 2.97 7.50 4.82
CA THR A 92 2.84 6.46 5.87
C THR A 92 1.38 6.24 6.26
N LEU A 93 0.63 7.32 6.55
CA LEU A 93 -0.78 7.24 6.94
C LEU A 93 -1.66 6.68 5.82
N ILE A 94 -1.46 7.15 4.59
CA ILE A 94 -2.20 6.66 3.42
C ILE A 94 -1.90 5.18 3.19
N SER A 95 -0.63 4.76 3.26
CA SER A 95 -0.28 3.34 3.11
C SER A 95 -0.92 2.47 4.19
N ALA A 96 -0.94 2.93 5.44
CA ALA A 96 -1.59 2.21 6.54
C ALA A 96 -3.11 2.09 6.32
N TYR A 97 -3.76 3.19 5.93
CA TYR A 97 -5.19 3.20 5.62
C TYR A 97 -5.51 2.28 4.43
N MET A 98 -4.71 2.32 3.36
CA MET A 98 -4.91 1.48 2.18
C MET A 98 -4.65 -0.01 2.47
N ALA A 99 -3.71 -0.33 3.36
CA ALA A 99 -3.56 -1.70 3.85
C ALA A 99 -4.83 -2.21 4.57
N LEU A 100 -5.51 -1.35 5.33
CA LEU A 100 -6.80 -1.69 5.94
C LEU A 100 -7.90 -1.88 4.88
N VAL A 101 -7.93 -1.02 3.85
CA VAL A 101 -8.88 -1.16 2.73
C VAL A 101 -8.66 -2.49 2.00
N ILE A 102 -7.41 -2.83 1.69
CA ILE A 102 -7.04 -4.11 1.08
C ILE A 102 -7.48 -5.29 1.94
N ALA A 103 -7.24 -5.22 3.25
CA ALA A 103 -7.66 -6.26 4.19
C ALA A 103 -9.19 -6.38 4.22
N ALA A 104 -9.92 -5.27 4.24
CA ALA A 104 -11.38 -5.25 4.18
C ALA A 104 -11.92 -5.84 2.87
N GLN A 105 -11.29 -5.51 1.73
CA GLN A 105 -11.61 -6.10 0.42
C GLN A 105 -11.29 -7.60 0.34
N TRP A 106 -10.40 -8.10 1.19
CA TRP A 106 -10.05 -9.51 1.24
C TRP A 106 -11.05 -10.36 2.04
N VAL A 107 -11.74 -9.76 3.03
CA VAL A 107 -12.76 -10.44 3.86
C VAL A 107 -13.82 -11.18 3.04
N PRO A 108 -14.44 -10.59 1.99
CA PRO A 108 -15.41 -11.27 1.13
C PRO A 108 -14.93 -12.61 0.56
N VAL A 109 -13.63 -12.76 0.28
CA VAL A 109 -13.07 -14.00 -0.30
C VAL A 109 -13.15 -15.18 0.67
N PHE A 110 -13.21 -14.92 1.98
CA PHE A 110 -13.38 -15.96 3.01
C PHE A 110 -14.84 -16.28 3.30
N ILE A 111 -15.74 -15.31 3.12
CA ILE A 111 -17.16 -15.43 3.48
C ILE A 111 -17.97 -16.01 2.32
N TYR A 112 -17.70 -15.56 1.10
CA TYR A 112 -18.48 -15.94 -0.08
C TYR A 112 -17.77 -17.02 -0.90
N GLY A 113 -18.53 -18.03 -1.33
CA GLY A 113 -18.06 -18.95 -2.36
C GLY A 113 -17.87 -18.23 -3.71
N PRO A 114 -16.97 -18.69 -4.59
CA PRO A 114 -16.63 -17.98 -5.84
C PRO A 114 -17.80 -17.86 -6.83
N CYS A 115 -18.86 -18.64 -6.67
CA CYS A 115 -20.06 -18.61 -7.52
C CYS A 115 -21.32 -18.09 -6.79
N GLN A 116 -21.18 -17.63 -5.55
CA GLN A 116 -22.31 -17.16 -4.76
C GLN A 116 -22.61 -15.71 -5.19
N ARG A 117 -23.77 -15.53 -5.83
CA ARG A 117 -24.30 -14.21 -6.22
C ARG A 117 -25.01 -13.56 -5.04
#